data_AF-A0A7C3BVE6-F1
#
_entry.id   AF-A0A7C3BVE6-F1
#
_cell.length_a   1.000
_cell.length_b   1.000
_cell.length_c   1.000
_cell.angle_alpha   90.00
_cell.angle_beta   90.00
_cell.angle_gamma   90.00
#
_symmetry.space_group_name_H-M   'P 1'
#
loop_
_entity.id
_entity.type
_entity.pdbx_description
1 polymer ?
#
loop_
_entity_poly.entity_id
_entity_poly.type
_entity_poly.pdbx_seq_one_letter_code
_entity_poly.pdbx_strand_id
1 'polypeptide(L)'
;MGLREYRTKRDFEHTPEPEGIIADIGESRFVVQKHQASHLHYDFRLELDGVLKSWAVPKGPPLEPGIRRLAVQVEDHPVSYIDFSGSIPEGEYGAGFVEIWDRGTYTLDRQETDLMEITLRGEKLNGEYVLVHTGDKNWLLMKRKAGQGQVGDRRK
;
A
#
# COMPACT_ATOMS: atom_id res chain seq x y z
N MET A 1 17.67 -2.96 -0.51
CA MET A 1 16.20 -3.09 -0.61
C MET A 1 15.73 -2.17 -1.73
N GLY A 2 14.69 -2.55 -2.45
CA GLY A 2 14.30 -1.97 -3.75
C GLY A 2 13.64 -3.04 -4.62
N LEU A 3 13.57 -2.83 -5.93
CA LEU A 3 12.80 -3.68 -6.87
C LEU A 3 13.35 -5.09 -7.14
N ARG A 4 14.40 -5.53 -6.42
CA ARG A 4 15.06 -6.81 -6.70
C ARG A 4 14.13 -8.00 -6.49
N GLU A 5 13.41 -8.04 -5.36
CA GLU A 5 12.49 -9.14 -5.07
C GLU A 5 11.31 -9.13 -6.04
N TYR A 6 10.76 -7.95 -6.34
CA TYR A 6 9.73 -7.76 -7.36
C TYR A 6 10.15 -8.34 -8.72
N ARG A 7 11.31 -7.91 -9.24
CA ARG A 7 11.82 -8.38 -10.53
C ARG A 7 12.13 -9.88 -10.55
N THR A 8 12.55 -10.45 -9.42
CA THR A 8 12.81 -11.91 -9.33
C THR A 8 11.51 -12.72 -9.37
N LYS A 9 10.38 -12.11 -8.98
CA LYS A 9 9.06 -12.75 -8.92
C LYS A 9 8.20 -12.48 -10.17
N ARG A 10 8.74 -11.86 -11.23
CA ARG A 10 7.99 -11.54 -12.43
C ARG A 10 8.69 -12.04 -13.67
N ASP A 11 7.90 -12.57 -14.59
CA ASP A 11 8.33 -12.82 -15.96
C ASP A 11 7.72 -11.77 -16.89
N PHE A 12 8.51 -10.73 -17.21
CA PHE A 12 8.07 -9.60 -18.03
C PHE A 12 7.86 -9.94 -19.52
N GLU A 13 8.19 -11.17 -19.96
CA GLU A 13 7.77 -11.65 -21.28
C GLU A 13 6.29 -12.08 -21.28
N HIS A 14 5.76 -12.41 -20.10
CA HIS A 14 4.42 -12.98 -19.93
C HIS A 14 3.45 -12.08 -19.16
N THR A 15 3.93 -11.23 -18.25
CA THR A 15 3.09 -10.28 -17.51
C THR A 15 3.01 -8.90 -18.20
N PRO A 16 1.83 -8.24 -18.23
CA PRO A 16 1.71 -6.85 -18.67
C PRO A 16 2.15 -5.85 -17.58
N GLU A 17 2.63 -6.33 -16.43
CA GLU A 17 3.11 -5.49 -15.34
C GLU A 17 4.41 -4.76 -15.74
N PRO A 18 4.60 -3.50 -15.31
CA PRO A 18 5.80 -2.76 -15.65
C PRO A 18 7.04 -3.30 -14.91
N GLU A 19 8.15 -3.50 -15.62
CA GLU A 19 9.44 -3.83 -15.00
C GLU A 19 9.90 -2.71 -14.03
N GLY A 20 9.72 -1.47 -14.50
CA GLY A 20 9.94 -0.23 -13.76
C GLY A 20 11.35 -0.02 -13.23
N ILE A 21 11.67 1.23 -12.91
CA ILE A 21 12.90 1.62 -12.20
C ILE A 21 12.54 2.29 -10.89
N ILE A 22 13.53 2.44 -10.01
CA ILE A 22 13.39 3.35 -8.86
C ILE A 22 13.26 4.75 -9.45
N ALA A 23 12.18 5.45 -9.13
CA ALA A 23 11.91 6.79 -9.64
C ALA A 23 12.62 7.85 -8.79
N ASP A 24 12.86 9.03 -9.39
CA ASP A 24 13.20 10.23 -8.62
C ASP A 24 12.06 10.54 -7.64
N ILE A 25 12.39 11.08 -6.46
CA ILE A 25 11.43 11.36 -5.40
C ILE A 25 10.43 12.42 -5.90
N GLY A 26 9.22 11.97 -6.26
CA GLY A 26 8.11 12.81 -6.74
C GLY A 26 7.12 13.18 -5.63
N GLU A 27 5.90 13.54 -6.03
CA GLU A 27 4.79 13.77 -5.09
C GLU A 27 4.45 12.47 -4.32
N SER A 28 4.12 12.61 -3.03
CA SER A 28 3.65 11.49 -2.19
C SER A 28 2.27 11.01 -2.65
N ARG A 29 2.26 9.99 -3.51
CA ARG A 29 1.04 9.37 -4.04
C ARG A 29 0.73 8.04 -3.37
N PHE A 30 -0.55 7.69 -3.35
CA PHE A 30 -0.99 6.36 -2.95
C PHE A 30 -1.96 5.77 -3.96
N VAL A 31 -2.01 4.45 -3.99
CA VAL A 31 -3.03 3.70 -4.73
C VAL A 31 -3.54 2.55 -3.87
N VAL A 32 -4.82 2.24 -4.06
CA VAL A 32 -5.42 1.00 -3.59
C VAL A 32 -5.91 0.23 -4.80
N GLN A 33 -5.32 -0.93 -5.04
CA GLN A 33 -5.74 -1.82 -6.10
C GLN A 33 -6.60 -2.93 -5.51
N LYS A 34 -7.78 -3.16 -6.07
CA LYS A 34 -8.58 -4.34 -5.76
C LYS A 34 -8.10 -5.47 -6.67
N HIS A 35 -7.70 -6.57 -6.05
CA HIS A 35 -7.04 -7.66 -6.72
C HIS A 35 -7.87 -8.94 -6.58
N GLN A 36 -8.47 -9.35 -7.69
CA GLN A 36 -9.23 -10.59 -7.85
C GLN A 36 -8.28 -11.73 -8.25
N ALA A 37 -7.41 -12.12 -7.32
CA ALA A 37 -6.58 -13.32 -7.43
C ALA A 37 -7.35 -14.57 -6.97
N SER A 38 -6.64 -15.62 -6.54
CA SER A 38 -7.26 -16.79 -5.88
C SER A 38 -8.18 -16.40 -4.72
N HIS A 39 -7.84 -15.33 -4.01
CA HIS A 39 -8.67 -14.67 -3.02
C HIS A 39 -8.74 -13.18 -3.31
N LEU A 40 -9.93 -12.62 -3.20
CA LEU A 40 -10.13 -11.18 -3.27
C LEU A 40 -9.38 -10.50 -2.12
N HIS A 41 -8.52 -9.54 -2.46
CA HIS A 41 -7.85 -8.67 -1.50
C HIS A 41 -7.62 -7.29 -2.12
N TYR A 42 -7.04 -6.38 -1.32
CA TYR A 42 -6.72 -5.03 -1.75
C TYR A 42 -5.26 -4.75 -1.48
N ASP A 43 -4.51 -4.34 -2.49
CA ASP A 43 -3.13 -3.89 -2.34
C ASP A 43 -3.11 -2.40 -2.05
N PHE A 44 -2.71 -2.05 -0.83
CA PHE A 44 -2.50 -0.67 -0.38
C PHE A 44 -1.04 -0.29 -0.60
N ARG A 45 -0.79 0.79 -1.35
CA ARG A 45 0.57 1.16 -1.75
C ARG A 45 0.84 2.65 -1.53
N LEU A 46 2.03 2.95 -1.03
CA LEU A 46 2.53 4.31 -0.82
C LEU A 46 3.80 4.52 -1.62
N GLU A 47 3.84 5.57 -2.44
CA GLU A 47 5.08 6.03 -3.06
C GLU A 47 5.98 6.66 -2.01
N LEU A 48 7.08 5.98 -1.70
CA LEU A 48 8.05 6.38 -0.68
C LEU A 48 9.44 5.87 -1.09
N ASP A 49 10.45 6.73 -0.99
CA ASP A 49 11.85 6.43 -1.35
C ASP A 49 12.01 5.86 -2.79
N GLY A 50 11.24 6.39 -3.75
CA GLY A 50 11.32 6.02 -5.16
C GLY A 50 10.73 4.65 -5.53
N VAL A 51 10.00 4.01 -4.59
CA VAL A 51 9.29 2.74 -4.79
C VAL A 51 7.88 2.82 -4.20
N LEU A 52 7.04 1.82 -4.50
CA LEU A 52 5.76 1.62 -3.84
C LEU A 52 5.90 0.64 -2.67
N LYS A 53 5.95 1.18 -1.45
CA LYS A 53 5.79 0.36 -0.24
C LYS A 53 4.39 -0.22 -0.22
N SER A 54 4.29 -1.54 -0.11
CA SER A 54 3.06 -2.26 -0.47
C SER A 54 2.60 -3.21 0.64
N TRP A 55 1.29 -3.25 0.85
CA TRP A 55 0.64 -4.16 1.79
C TRP A 55 -0.62 -4.78 1.17
N ALA A 56 -0.75 -6.09 1.25
CA ALA A 56 -1.99 -6.80 0.96
C ALA A 56 -2.95 -6.70 2.16
N VAL A 57 -4.15 -6.19 1.93
CA VAL A 57 -5.21 -5.96 2.92
C VAL A 57 -6.42 -6.83 2.56
N PRO A 58 -6.56 -8.05 3.13
CA PRO A 58 -7.58 -9.02 2.69
C PRO A 58 -9.02 -8.50 2.73
N LYS A 59 -9.33 -7.61 3.68
CA LYS A 59 -10.69 -7.05 3.85
C LYS A 59 -10.79 -5.58 3.43
N GLY A 60 -9.81 -5.08 2.70
CA GLY A 60 -9.71 -3.69 2.27
C GLY A 60 -9.41 -2.70 3.39
N PRO A 61 -8.88 -1.50 3.07
CA PRO A 61 -8.67 -0.43 4.03
C PRO A 61 -9.96 -0.03 4.77
N PRO A 62 -9.89 0.36 6.05
CA PRO A 62 -11.07 0.76 6.80
C PRO A 62 -11.54 2.16 6.36
N LEU A 63 -12.80 2.28 5.91
CA LEU A 63 -13.41 3.58 5.59
C LEU A 63 -13.77 4.40 6.83
N GLU A 64 -14.05 3.70 7.94
CA GLU A 64 -14.54 4.28 9.19
C GLU A 64 -13.55 4.05 10.34
N PRO A 65 -13.44 5.00 11.29
CA PRO A 65 -12.64 4.81 12.49
C PRO A 65 -13.13 3.66 13.37
N GLY A 66 -12.24 3.10 14.18
CA GLY A 66 -12.55 2.00 15.11
C GLY A 66 -12.49 0.59 14.49
N ILE A 67 -12.31 0.49 13.18
CA ILE A 67 -12.08 -0.77 12.47
C ILE A 67 -10.56 -1.01 12.37
N ARG A 68 -10.13 -2.21 12.73
CA ARG A 68 -8.74 -2.67 12.55
C ARG A 68 -8.66 -3.64 11.39
N ARG A 69 -7.73 -3.42 10.46
CA ARG A 69 -7.50 -4.29 9.30
C ARG A 69 -6.08 -4.83 9.34
N LEU A 70 -5.94 -6.15 9.13
CA LEU A 70 -4.64 -6.75 8.85
C LEU A 70 -4.16 -6.23 7.49
N ALA A 71 -2.92 -5.77 7.46
CA ALA A 71 -2.18 -5.35 6.28
C ALA A 71 -0.86 -6.13 6.26
N VAL A 72 -0.71 -7.07 5.33
CA VAL A 72 0.48 -7.91 5.22
C VAL A 72 1.44 -7.26 4.25
N GLN A 73 2.63 -6.89 4.70
CA GLN A 73 3.66 -6.28 3.88
C GLN A 73 4.10 -7.26 2.79
N VAL A 74 4.12 -6.78 1.55
CA VAL A 74 4.58 -7.51 0.36
C VAL A 74 5.77 -6.77 -0.25
N GLU A 75 6.23 -7.27 -1.40
CA GLU A 75 7.41 -6.71 -2.07
C GLU A 75 7.19 -5.25 -2.48
N ASP A 76 8.26 -4.46 -2.49
CA ASP A 76 8.22 -3.12 -3.07
C ASP A 76 7.91 -3.20 -4.58
N HIS A 77 6.99 -2.37 -5.07
CA HIS A 77 6.66 -2.32 -6.50
C HIS A 77 7.27 -1.08 -7.16
N PRO A 78 7.51 -1.07 -8.48
CA PRO A 78 7.97 0.13 -9.16
C PRO A 78 6.91 1.22 -9.11
N VAL A 79 7.33 2.49 -9.08
CA VAL A 79 6.39 3.63 -9.06
C VAL A 79 5.45 3.62 -10.26
N SER A 80 5.92 3.17 -11.43
CA SER A 80 5.09 3.00 -12.63
C SER A 80 3.92 2.01 -12.44
N TYR A 81 3.97 1.13 -11.44
CA TYR A 81 2.89 0.21 -11.11
C TYR A 81 1.65 0.91 -10.54
N ILE A 82 1.79 2.16 -10.08
CA ILE A 82 0.72 2.92 -9.44
C ILE A 82 -0.50 3.11 -10.36
N ASP A 83 -0.27 3.13 -11.68
CA ASP A 83 -1.28 3.30 -12.71
C ASP A 83 -1.73 1.97 -13.35
N PHE A 84 -1.16 0.84 -12.92
CA PHE A 84 -1.49 -0.47 -13.49
C PHE A 84 -2.92 -0.89 -13.14
N SER A 85 -3.65 -1.29 -14.17
CA SER A 85 -4.91 -2.04 -14.08
C SER A 85 -4.99 -2.96 -15.29
N GLY A 86 -5.39 -4.22 -15.06
CA GLY A 86 -5.40 -5.25 -16.08
C GLY A 86 -5.41 -6.65 -15.48
N SER A 87 -5.42 -7.65 -16.36
CA SER A 87 -5.32 -9.06 -15.96
C SER A 87 -3.85 -9.49 -15.94
N ILE A 88 -3.42 -10.05 -14.81
CA ILE A 88 -2.17 -10.80 -14.69
C ILE A 88 -2.48 -12.26 -15.06
N PRO A 89 -1.81 -12.85 -16.07
CA PRO A 89 -2.12 -14.19 -16.56
C PRO A 89 -2.04 -15.28 -15.50
N GLU A 90 -2.80 -16.36 -15.69
CA GLU A 90 -2.67 -17.55 -14.85
C GLU A 90 -1.26 -18.15 -14.96
N GLY A 91 -0.72 -18.63 -13.83
CA GLY A 91 0.65 -19.15 -13.74
C GLY A 91 1.67 -18.09 -13.32
N GLU A 92 1.38 -16.81 -13.53
CA GLU A 92 2.22 -15.70 -13.05
C GLU A 92 2.00 -15.44 -11.55
N TYR A 93 3.03 -14.90 -10.89
CA TYR A 93 2.90 -14.47 -9.50
C TYR A 93 1.94 -13.28 -9.41
N GLY A 94 0.88 -13.43 -8.63
CA GLY A 94 -0.19 -12.43 -8.56
C GLY A 94 -1.19 -12.56 -9.71
N ALA A 95 -1.32 -13.73 -10.33
CA ALA A 95 -2.40 -14.02 -11.28
C ALA A 95 -3.77 -13.58 -10.77
N GLY A 96 -4.52 -12.87 -11.61
CA GLY A 96 -5.78 -12.26 -11.23
C GLY A 96 -6.04 -10.95 -11.94
N PHE A 97 -7.26 -10.42 -11.76
CA PHE A 97 -7.60 -9.10 -12.30
C PHE A 97 -7.32 -8.00 -11.26
N VAL A 98 -6.61 -6.96 -11.69
CA VAL A 98 -6.23 -5.81 -10.88
C VAL A 98 -6.98 -4.58 -11.38
N GLU A 99 -7.78 -3.97 -10.50
CA GLU A 99 -8.47 -2.70 -10.76
C GLU A 99 -8.06 -1.64 -9.75
N ILE A 100 -7.98 -0.38 -10.17
CA ILE A 100 -7.71 0.72 -9.24
C ILE A 100 -9.01 1.03 -8.49
N TRP A 101 -9.02 0.73 -7.20
CA TRP A 101 -10.16 0.94 -6.32
C TRP A 101 -10.18 2.36 -5.73
N ASP A 102 -9.01 2.92 -5.41
CA ASP A 102 -8.85 4.30 -4.97
C ASP A 102 -7.45 4.79 -5.31
N ARG A 103 -7.27 6.10 -5.44
CA ARG A 103 -5.97 6.73 -5.66
C ARG A 103 -5.98 8.16 -5.15
N GLY A 104 -4.80 8.69 -4.87
CA GLY A 104 -4.66 10.09 -4.51
C GLY A 104 -3.27 10.44 -4.01
N THR A 105 -3.22 11.48 -3.18
CA THR A 105 -1.99 11.92 -2.51
C THR A 105 -2.07 11.64 -1.02
N TYR A 106 -0.92 11.63 -0.36
CA TYR A 106 -0.84 11.54 1.08
C TYR A 106 0.23 12.46 1.65
N THR A 107 0.10 12.82 2.93
CA THR A 107 1.21 13.37 3.71
C THR A 107 1.71 12.31 4.67
N LEU A 108 3.03 12.23 4.82
CA LEU A 108 3.66 11.42 5.84
C LEU A 108 3.86 12.27 7.08
N ASP A 109 3.05 12.02 8.11
CA ASP A 109 3.01 12.85 9.31
C ASP A 109 4.04 12.35 10.35
N ARG A 110 4.25 11.03 10.41
CA ARG A 110 5.29 10.38 11.24
C ARG A 110 5.70 9.03 10.66
N GLN A 111 6.99 8.74 10.71
CA GLN A 111 7.52 7.41 10.35
C GLN A 111 8.57 6.97 11.37
N GLU A 112 8.34 5.78 11.93
CA GLU A 112 9.26 5.04 12.79
C GLU A 112 9.37 3.61 12.25
N THR A 113 10.18 2.77 12.90
CA THR A 113 10.40 1.40 12.44
C THR A 113 9.12 0.56 12.45
N ASP A 114 8.24 0.78 13.44
CA ASP A 114 7.03 0.00 13.68
C ASP A 114 5.74 0.84 13.57
N LEU A 115 5.84 2.10 13.14
CA LEU A 115 4.73 3.04 13.10
C LEU A 115 4.81 3.93 11.86
N MET A 116 3.68 4.10 11.17
CA MET A 116 3.53 5.10 10.12
C MET A 116 2.19 5.81 10.29
N GLU A 117 2.23 7.13 10.47
CA GLU A 117 1.06 8.00 10.49
C GLU A 117 1.02 8.80 9.20
N ILE A 118 -0.10 8.71 8.49
CA ILE A 118 -0.30 9.35 7.19
C ILE A 118 -1.68 10.00 7.11
N THR A 119 -1.78 11.06 6.33
CA THR A 119 -3.07 11.66 5.97
C THR A 119 -3.35 11.43 4.49
N LEU A 120 -4.38 10.64 4.19
CA LEU A 120 -4.79 10.30 2.83
C LEU A 120 -5.76 11.35 2.26
N ARG A 121 -5.60 11.65 0.96
CA ARG A 121 -6.48 12.48 0.15
C ARG A 121 -6.78 11.77 -1.17
N GLY A 122 -7.73 10.83 -1.13
CA GLY A 122 -8.21 10.11 -2.31
C GLY A 122 -9.69 10.33 -2.60
N GLU A 123 -10.24 9.53 -3.50
CA GLU A 123 -11.66 9.57 -3.83
C GLU A 123 -12.49 8.88 -2.74
N LYS A 124 -11.97 7.79 -2.15
CA LYS A 124 -12.65 7.01 -1.10
C LYS A 124 -11.98 7.17 0.26
N LEU A 125 -10.67 6.98 0.32
CA LEU A 125 -9.88 7.09 1.54
C LEU A 125 -9.46 8.53 1.77
N ASN A 126 -10.04 9.11 2.82
CA ASN A 126 -9.76 10.48 3.24
C ASN A 126 -9.53 10.56 4.75
N GLY A 127 -8.59 11.40 5.17
CA GLY A 127 -8.27 11.68 6.57
C GLY A 127 -7.04 10.92 7.09
N GLU A 128 -6.85 10.95 8.40
CA GLU A 128 -5.69 10.36 9.09
C GLU A 128 -5.81 8.83 9.20
N TYR A 129 -4.74 8.14 8.86
CA TYR A 129 -4.55 6.70 9.01
C TYR A 129 -3.25 6.40 9.75
N VAL A 130 -3.22 5.23 10.37
CA VAL A 130 -2.03 4.70 11.02
C VAL A 130 -1.80 3.25 10.60
N LEU A 131 -0.55 2.92 10.31
CA LEU A 131 -0.05 1.56 10.19
C LEU A 131 0.84 1.26 11.40
N VAL A 132 0.57 0.14 12.08
CA VAL A 132 1.37 -0.33 13.22
C VAL A 132 1.91 -1.72 12.91
N HIS A 133 3.23 -1.91 12.96
CA HIS A 133 3.87 -3.21 12.77
C HIS A 133 3.59 -4.08 14.00
N THR A 134 3.23 -5.34 13.75
CA THR A 134 2.85 -6.29 14.81
C THR A 134 3.72 -7.55 14.81
N GLY A 135 4.79 -7.57 14.01
CA GLY A 135 5.72 -8.69 13.87
C GLY A 135 5.77 -9.26 12.45
N ASP A 136 6.95 -9.77 12.08
CA ASP A 136 7.25 -10.33 10.76
C ASP A 136 6.82 -9.40 9.61
N LYS A 137 5.85 -9.81 8.78
CA LYS A 137 5.28 -8.99 7.71
C LYS A 137 3.95 -8.32 8.08
N ASN A 138 3.45 -8.52 9.30
CA ASN A 138 2.09 -8.11 9.66
C ASN A 138 2.02 -6.70 10.22
N TRP A 139 1.11 -5.91 9.66
CA TRP A 139 0.75 -4.58 10.11
C TRP A 139 -0.76 -4.49 10.42
N LEU A 140 -1.14 -3.52 11.26
CA LEU A 140 -2.51 -3.09 11.47
C LEU A 140 -2.74 -1.73 10.81
N LEU A 141 -3.66 -1.68 9.85
CA LEU A 141 -4.13 -0.45 9.22
C LEU A 141 -5.42 0.01 9.91
N MET A 142 -5.44 1.27 10.36
CA MET A 142 -6.56 1.86 11.10
C MET A 142 -6.79 3.31 10.66
N LYS A 143 -8.06 3.71 10.52
CA LYS A 143 -8.44 5.12 10.35
C LYS A 143 -8.59 5.79 11.72
N ARG A 144 -8.03 6.99 11.89
CA ARG A 144 -8.19 7.77 13.13
C ARG A 144 -9.51 8.54 13.11
N LYS A 145 -10.03 8.83 14.30
CA LYS A 145 -11.19 9.71 14.44
C LYS A 145 -10.76 11.14 14.14
N ALA A 146 -11.56 11.86 13.35
CA ALA A 146 -11.35 13.29 13.12
C ALA A 146 -11.28 14.04 14.47
N GLY A 147 -10.21 14.81 14.68
CA GLY A 147 -10.00 15.59 15.89
C GLY A 147 -9.24 14.89 17.04
N GLN A 148 -8.70 13.68 16.84
CA GLN A 148 -7.73 13.07 17.76
C GLN A 148 -6.28 13.28 17.30
N GLY A 149 -5.93 14.52 16.94
CA GLY A 149 -4.54 14.94 16.79
C GLY A 149 -3.95 15.31 18.15
N GLN A 150 -2.86 14.64 18.56
CA GLN A 150 -2.15 14.67 19.85
C GLN A 150 -2.79 13.90 21.01
N VAL A 151 -2.38 12.63 21.14
CA VAL A 151 -2.17 12.03 22.47
C VAL A 151 -0.71 12.26 22.80
N GLY A 152 -0.48 13.15 23.76
CA GLY A 152 0.83 13.65 24.13
C GLY A 152 1.85 12.57 24.45
N ASP A 153 3.09 12.96 24.18
CA ASP A 153 4.28 12.51 24.88
C ASP A 153 3.93 12.21 26.34
N ARG A 154 3.91 10.92 26.67
CA ARG A 154 3.85 10.47 28.04
C ARG A 154 4.65 9.19 28.17
N ARG A 155 5.81 9.41 28.79
CA ARG A 155 6.51 8.58 29.78
C ARG A 155 7.75 7.88 29.21
N LYS A 156 8.86 7.81 29.93
CA LYS A 156 9.18 8.21 31.31
C LYS A 156 10.69 8.16 31.47
#